data_AF-A0A244EAZ9-F1
#
_entry.id   AF-A0A244EAZ9-F1
#
_cell.length_a   1.000
_cell.length_b   1.000
_cell.length_c   1.000
_cell.angle_alpha   90.00
_cell.angle_beta   90.00
_cell.angle_gamma   90.00
#
_symmetry.space_group_name_H-M   'P 1'
#
loop_
_entity.id
_entity.type
_entity.pdbx_description
1 polymer ?
#
loop_
_entity_poly.entity_id
_entity_poly.type
_entity_poly.pdbx_seq_one_letter_code
_entity_poly.pdbx_strand_id
1 'polypeptide(L)' 'MATEQTAPTPVRLPEDLKAALKSAADENDRSLNGEIVNRLRSTFKGKRKPAADQQSEQGGAQ' A
#
# COMPACT_ATOMS: atom_id res chain seq x y z
N MET A 1 2.24 -20.55 -8.89
CA MET A 1 2.32 -19.15 -8.42
C MET A 1 1.70 -19.13 -7.02
N ALA A 2 2.51 -19.14 -5.95
CA ALA A 2 1.98 -19.12 -4.60
C ALA A 2 1.41 -17.71 -4.32
N THR A 3 0.10 -17.61 -4.15
CA THR A 3 -0.52 -16.38 -3.61
C THR A 3 -0.23 -16.38 -2.11
N GLU A 4 0.88 -15.80 -1.69
CA GLU A 4 1.14 -15.59 -0.26
C GLU A 4 0.02 -14.72 0.33
N GLN A 5 -0.96 -15.37 0.97
CA GLN A 5 -2.01 -14.68 1.71
C GLN A 5 -1.38 -14.08 2.96
N THR A 6 -1.24 -12.76 2.97
CA THR A 6 -0.80 -12.02 4.15
C THR A 6 -1.83 -12.15 5.27
N ALA A 7 -1.37 -12.34 6.51
CA ALA A 7 -2.25 -12.37 7.67
C ALA A 7 -3.11 -11.08 7.75
N PRO A 8 -4.40 -11.18 8.10
CA PRO A 8 -5.25 -10.00 8.22
C PRO A 8 -4.71 -9.01 9.25
N THR A 9 -4.74 -7.72 8.92
CA THR A 9 -4.46 -6.64 9.88
C THR A 9 -5.79 -6.03 10.33
N PRO A 10 -6.28 -6.31 11.55
CA PRO A 10 -7.56 -5.79 12.00
C PRO A 10 -7.48 -4.28 12.24
N VAL A 11 -8.28 -3.52 11.51
CA VAL A 11 -8.43 -2.06 11.69
C VAL A 11 -9.85 -1.78 12.16
N ARG A 12 -10.01 -0.96 13.20
CA ARG A 12 -11.32 -0.46 13.64
C ARG A 12 -11.63 0.80 12.85
N LEU A 13 -12.65 0.73 11.99
CA LEU A 13 -13.10 1.86 11.18
C LEU A 13 -14.40 2.40 11.76
N PRO A 14 -14.55 3.74 11.90
CA PRO A 14 -15.85 4.37 12.05
C PRO A 14 -16.82 3.92 10.94
N GLU A 15 -18.11 3.82 11.27
CA GLU A 15 -19.16 3.31 10.36
C GLU A 15 -19.27 4.15 9.09
N ASP A 16 -19.22 5.48 9.23
CA ASP A 16 -19.25 6.44 8.13
C ASP A 16 -18.05 6.28 7.18
N LEU A 17 -16.85 6.15 7.74
CA LEU A 17 -15.63 5.94 6.97
C LEU A 17 -15.68 4.61 6.22
N LYS A 18 -16.17 3.54 6.86
CA LYS A 18 -16.32 2.23 6.23
C LYS A 18 -17.32 2.28 5.08
N ALA A 19 -18.45 2.97 5.25
CA ALA A 19 -19.44 3.15 4.19
C ALA A 19 -18.87 3.92 2.99
N ALA A 20 -18.15 5.02 3.24
CA ALA A 20 -17.51 5.80 2.19
C ALA A 20 -16.45 4.99 1.41
N LEU A 21 -15.63 4.20 2.13
CA LEU A 21 -14.64 3.32 1.50
C LEU A 21 -15.30 2.20 0.67
N LYS A 22 -16.46 1.69 1.11
CA LYS A 22 -17.20 0.67 0.35
C LYS A 22 -17.79 1.24 -0.94
N SER A 23 -18.44 2.41 -0.88
CA SER A 23 -18.94 3.09 -2.09
C SER A 23 -17.84 3.32 -3.11
N ALA A 24 -16.69 3.85 -2.66
CA ALA A 24 -15.56 4.07 -3.54
C ALA A 24 -14.98 2.76 -4.08
N ALA A 25 -14.98 1.66 -3.31
CA ALA A 25 -14.52 0.38 -3.80
C ALA A 25 -15.42 -0.17 -4.92
N ASP A 26 -16.75 -0.06 -4.74
CA ASP A 26 -17.75 -0.47 -5.73
C ASP A 26 -17.62 0.38 -7.02
N GLU A 27 -17.44 1.70 -6.91
CA GLU A 27 -17.23 2.62 -8.05
C GLU A 27 -15.93 2.35 -8.84
N ASN A 28 -14.93 1.74 -8.20
CA ASN A 28 -13.61 1.49 -8.80
C ASN A 28 -13.40 0.00 -9.18
N ASP A 29 -14.45 -0.83 -9.14
CA ASP A 29 -14.37 -2.28 -9.38
C ASP A 29 -13.29 -2.97 -8.51
N ARG A 30 -13.19 -2.57 -7.24
CA ARG A 30 -12.22 -3.12 -6.27
C ARG A 30 -12.93 -3.73 -5.07
N SER A 31 -12.24 -4.68 -4.41
CA SER A 31 -12.62 -5.04 -3.05
C SER A 31 -12.35 -3.89 -2.08
N LEU A 32 -13.07 -3.86 -0.96
CA LEU A 32 -12.83 -2.90 0.12
C LEU A 32 -11.35 -2.87 0.57
N ASN A 33 -10.72 -4.04 0.70
CA ASN A 33 -9.29 -4.14 1.02
C ASN A 33 -8.40 -3.53 -0.07
N GLY A 34 -8.71 -3.82 -1.34
CA GLY A 34 -7.99 -3.26 -2.48
C GLY A 34 -8.05 -1.74 -2.51
N GLU A 35 -9.20 -1.16 -2.19
CA GLU A 35 -9.38 0.29 -2.15
C GLU A 35 -8.62 0.94 -0.97
N ILE A 36 -8.67 0.33 0.22
CA ILE A 36 -7.87 0.78 1.39
C ILE A 36 -6.38 0.79 1.03
N VAL A 37 -5.86 -0.30 0.47
CA VAL A 37 -4.45 -0.40 0.08
C VAL A 37 -4.08 0.63 -0.99
N ASN A 38 -4.94 0.83 -2.00
CA ASN A 38 -4.71 1.81 -3.06
C ASN A 38 -4.59 3.24 -2.51
N ARG A 39 -5.50 3.64 -1.62
CA ARG A 39 -5.45 4.96 -0.96
C ARG A 39 -4.19 5.13 -0.14
N LEU A 40 -3.86 4.14 0.70
CA LEU A 40 -2.65 4.17 1.52
C LEU A 40 -1.38 4.30 0.66
N ARG A 41 -1.24 3.49 -0.39
CA ARG A 41 -0.08 3.60 -1.30
C ARG A 41 0.02 4.97 -1.96
N SER A 42 -1.11 5.56 -2.33
CA SER A 42 -1.16 6.89 -2.94
C SER A 42 -0.68 7.99 -1.97
N THR A 43 -0.97 7.88 -0.66
CA THR A 43 -0.49 8.87 0.33
C THR A 43 1.03 8.82 0.52
N PHE A 44 1.66 7.65 0.37
CA PHE A 44 3.11 7.49 0.49
C PHE A 44 3.87 7.82 -0.79
N LYS A 45 3.25 7.68 -1.97
CA LYS A 45 3.91 7.94 -3.27
C LYS A 45 4.37 9.40 -3.41
N GLY A 46 3.64 10.35 -2.82
CA GLY A 46 4.03 11.77 -2.79
C GLY A 46 5.07 12.15 -1.72
N LYS A 47 5.44 11.22 -0.82
CA LYS A 47 6.39 11.46 0.29
C LYS A 47 7.76 10.81 0.08
N ARG A 48 7.99 10.15 -1.06
CA ARG A 48 9.30 9.57 -1.36
C ARG A 48 10.29 10.69 -1.65
N LYS A 49 11.11 11.03 -0.65
CA LYS A 49 12.45 11.58 -0.90
C LYS A 49 13.13 10.61 -1.89
N PRO A 50 13.70 11.07 -3.02
CA PRO A 50 14.47 10.18 -3.89
C PRO A 50 15.51 9.49 -3.02
N ALA A 51 15.54 8.17 -3.06
CA ALA A 51 16.56 7.39 -2.39
C ALA A 51 17.90 7.82 -3.01
N ALA A 52 18.63 8.67 -2.32
CA ALA A 52 20.05 8.83 -2.52
C ALA A 52 20.72 7.49 -2.21
N ASP A 53 21.62 7.10 -3.10
CA ASP A 53 22.68 6.12 -2.87
C ASP A 53 22.30 4.70 -2.44
N GLN A 54 22.11 3.85 -3.44
CA GLN A 54 22.61 2.48 -3.41
C GLN A 54 23.52 2.27 -4.63
N GLN A 55 24.60 3.05 -4.72
CA GLN A 55 25.71 2.77 -5.64
C GLN A 55 27.06 3.14 -4.99
N SER A 56 27.39 2.42 -3.93
CA SER A 56 28.75 2.17 -3.43
C SER A 56 28.51 1.13 -2.33
N GLU A 57 28.75 -0.15 -2.57
CA GLU A 57 30.00 -0.82 -2.22
C GLU A 57 30.03 -2.19 -2.92
N GLN A 58 30.73 -2.29 -4.06
CA GLN A 58 31.46 -3.52 -4.37
C GLN A 58 32.92 -3.10 -4.52
N GLY A 59 33.65 -3.38 -3.45
CA GLY A 59 35.02 -2.97 -3.25
C GLY A 59 35.97 -3.61 -4.25
N GLY A 60 37.06 -2.90 -4.49
CA GLY A 60 38.26 -3.49 -5.04
C GLY A 60 38.71 -4.67 -4.18
N ALA A 61 39.02 -5.76 -4.85
CA ALA A 61 39.98 -6.74 -4.37
C ALA A 61 41.19 -6.65 -5.29
N GLN A 62 42.36 -6.61 -4.64
CA GLN A 62 43.70 -6.42 -5.17
C GLN A 62 44.14 -7.53 -6.11
#